data_AF-A0A351TBL2-F1
#
_entry.id   AF-A0A351TBL2-F1
#
_cell.length_a   1.000
_cell.length_b   1.000
_cell.length_c   1.000
_cell.angle_alpha   90.00
_cell.angle_beta   90.00
_cell.angle_gamma   90.00
#
_symmetry.space_group_name_H-M   'P 1'
#
loop_
_entity.id
_entity.type
_entity.pdbx_description
1 polymer ?
#
loop_
_entity_poly.entity_id
_entity_poly.type
_entity_poly.pdbx_seq_one_letter_code
_entity_poly.pdbx_strand_id
1 'polypeptide(L)'
;MSVLEYFINTHSGRKGKADTALKTAQSGYLTRRLVDAAQNILVREENCNTLNYEEINKKSSQSLFRESFEEKIYGKYLAKDIVS
;
A
#
# COMPACT_ATOMS: atom_id res chain seq x y z
N MET A 1 16.98 -36.76 -7.90
CA MET A 1 17.39 -36.23 -6.59
C MET A 1 17.90 -37.37 -5.74
N SER A 2 19.08 -37.22 -5.16
CA SER A 2 19.56 -38.16 -4.13
C SER A 2 18.81 -37.95 -2.81
N VAL A 3 18.84 -38.93 -1.93
CA VAL A 3 18.24 -38.85 -0.58
C VAL A 3 18.80 -37.64 0.19
N LEU A 4 20.09 -37.33 0.04
CA LEU A 4 20.74 -36.20 0.71
C LEU A 4 20.19 -34.85 0.23
N GLU A 5 20.01 -34.68 -1.08
CA GLU A 5 19.44 -33.46 -1.65
C GLU A 5 17.98 -33.26 -1.22
N TYR A 6 17.20 -34.36 -1.10
CA TYR A 6 15.83 -34.30 -0.60
C TYR A 6 15.80 -33.80 0.84
N PHE A 7 16.67 -34.33 1.70
CA PHE A 7 16.78 -33.88 3.10
C PHE A 7 17.11 -32.39 3.22
N ILE A 8 18.07 -31.88 2.43
CA ILE A 8 18.45 -30.45 2.43
C ILE A 8 17.25 -29.58 2.00
N ASN A 9 16.50 -29.99 0.98
CA ASN A 9 15.37 -29.23 0.44
C ASN A 9 14.14 -29.20 1.36
N THR A 10 13.96 -30.21 2.22
CA THR A 10 12.82 -30.19 3.17
C THR A 10 12.93 -29.08 4.22
N HIS A 11 14.15 -28.71 4.62
CA HIS A 11 14.37 -27.67 5.62
C HIS A 11 13.98 -26.27 5.09
N SER A 12 14.36 -25.95 3.85
CA SER A 12 14.00 -24.69 3.20
C SER A 12 12.49 -24.59 2.96
N GLY A 13 11.85 -25.68 2.51
CA GLY A 13 10.39 -25.75 2.33
C GLY A 13 9.60 -25.57 3.64
N ARG A 14 10.07 -26.14 4.75
CA ARG A 14 9.44 -25.95 6.07
C ARG A 14 9.52 -24.51 6.55
N LYS A 15 10.70 -23.88 6.43
CA LYS A 15 10.87 -22.47 6.81
C LYS A 15 9.97 -21.56 5.97
N GLY A 16 9.90 -21.78 4.66
CA GLY A 16 9.03 -20.99 3.78
C GLY A 16 7.56 -21.03 4.19
N LYS A 17 7.05 -22.22 4.56
CA LYS A 17 5.67 -22.36 5.06
C LYS A 17 5.44 -21.63 6.39
N ALA A 18 6.39 -21.74 7.32
CA ALA A 18 6.32 -21.03 8.60
C ALA A 18 6.37 -19.51 8.43
N ASP A 19 7.29 -19.01 7.60
CA ASP A 19 7.41 -17.57 7.30
C ASP A 19 6.14 -17.05 6.62
N THR A 20 5.54 -17.84 5.72
CA THR A 20 4.28 -17.49 5.07
C THR A 20 3.14 -17.38 6.08
N ALA A 21 2.99 -18.37 6.97
CA ALA A 21 1.98 -18.34 8.01
C ALA A 21 2.16 -17.14 8.97
N LEU A 22 3.40 -16.80 9.33
CA LEU A 22 3.70 -15.63 10.16
C LEU A 22 3.34 -14.33 9.45
N LYS A 23 3.68 -14.19 8.16
CA LYS A 23 3.31 -13.03 7.35
C LYS A 23 1.80 -12.90 7.22
N THR A 24 1.07 -14.00 7.05
CA THR A 24 -0.40 -13.99 7.02
C THR A 24 -0.99 -13.43 8.32
N ALA A 25 -0.48 -13.88 9.48
CA ALA A 25 -0.92 -13.37 10.77
C ALA A 25 -0.60 -11.87 10.95
N GLN A 26 0.59 -11.44 10.54
CA GLN A 26 1.01 -10.03 10.59
C GLN A 26 0.14 -9.14 9.69
N SER A 27 -0.15 -9.57 8.47
CA SER A 27 -1.06 -8.87 7.56
C SER A 27 -2.45 -8.76 8.16
N GLY A 28 -2.99 -9.83 8.75
CA GLY A 28 -4.30 -9.79 9.41
C GLY A 28 -4.34 -8.87 10.64
N TYR A 29 -3.26 -8.82 11.42
CA TYR A 29 -3.15 -7.88 12.54
C TYR A 29 -3.12 -6.43 12.06
N LEU A 30 -2.35 -6.15 10.99
CA LEU A 30 -2.27 -4.82 10.40
C LEU A 30 -3.62 -4.37 9.85
N THR A 31 -4.32 -5.23 9.09
CA THR A 31 -5.64 -4.88 8.56
C THR A 31 -6.64 -4.57 9.67
N ARG A 32 -6.67 -5.37 10.75
CA ARG A 32 -7.52 -5.09 11.92
C ARG A 32 -7.22 -3.70 12.51
N ARG A 33 -5.95 -3.37 12.73
CA ARG A 33 -5.57 -2.05 13.27
C ARG A 33 -5.95 -0.90 12.35
N LEU A 34 -5.80 -1.06 11.05
CA LEU A 34 -6.19 -0.03 10.07
C LEU A 34 -7.70 0.18 10.07
N VAL A 35 -8.48 -0.91 10.13
CA VAL A 35 -9.94 -0.84 10.24
C VAL A 35 -10.35 -0.17 11.54
N ASP A 36 -9.78 -0.57 12.68
CA ASP A 36 -10.08 0.03 13.99
C ASP A 36 -9.80 1.54 14.00
N ALA A 37 -8.71 1.99 13.36
CA ALA A 37 -8.34 3.41 13.29
C ALA A 37 -9.27 4.23 12.36
N ALA A 38 -9.73 3.64 11.27
CA ALA A 38 -10.54 4.32 10.26
C ALA A 38 -12.06 4.10 10.42
N GLN A 39 -12.51 3.32 11.41
CA GLN A 39 -13.88 2.84 11.55
C GLN A 39 -14.94 3.96 11.55
N ASN A 40 -14.58 5.14 12.05
CA ASN A 40 -15.48 6.28 12.18
C ASN A 40 -15.29 7.35 11.09
N ILE A 41 -14.50 7.06 10.04
CA ILE A 41 -14.30 7.97 8.91
C ILE A 41 -15.41 7.74 7.88
N LEU A 42 -16.22 8.77 7.65
CA LEU A 42 -17.41 8.72 6.81
C LEU A 42 -17.45 9.97 5.91
N VAL A 43 -17.85 9.81 4.64
CA VAL A 43 -18.15 10.94 3.76
C VAL A 43 -19.50 11.50 4.14
N ARG A 44 -19.54 12.75 4.62
CA ARG A 44 -20.76 13.41 5.13
C ARG A 44 -21.34 14.47 4.19
N GLU A 45 -20.51 15.02 3.33
CA GLU A 45 -20.86 16.10 2.41
C GLU A 45 -20.08 15.97 1.11
N GLU A 46 -20.62 16.54 0.03
CA GLU A 46 -19.99 16.47 -1.31
C GLU A 46 -18.84 17.46 -1.48
N ASN A 47 -18.89 18.62 -0.82
CA ASN A 47 -17.86 19.65 -0.93
C ASN A 47 -17.69 20.40 0.40
N CYS A 48 -16.49 20.28 0.99
CA CYS A 48 -16.11 20.97 2.22
C CYS A 48 -15.58 22.42 1.99
N ASN A 49 -15.48 22.86 0.73
CA ASN A 49 -15.00 24.18 0.30
C ASN A 49 -13.61 24.57 0.84
N THR A 50 -12.75 23.59 1.12
CA THR A 50 -11.39 23.85 1.59
C THR A 50 -10.53 24.52 0.52
N LEU A 51 -9.66 25.43 0.94
CA LEU A 51 -8.63 26.05 0.09
C LEU A 51 -7.24 25.40 0.27
N ASN A 52 -7.12 24.44 1.18
CA ASN A 52 -5.88 23.72 1.42
C ASN A 52 -5.68 22.65 0.35
N TYR A 53 -4.46 22.54 -0.18
CA TYR A 53 -4.10 21.57 -1.20
C TYR A 53 -2.65 21.11 -1.07
N GLU A 54 -2.34 19.96 -1.66
CA GLU A 54 -0.98 19.48 -1.83
C GLU A 54 -0.53 19.61 -3.28
N GLU A 55 0.69 20.10 -3.49
CA GLU A 55 1.28 20.20 -4.82
C GLU A 55 1.88 18.86 -5.26
N ILE A 56 1.45 18.35 -6.41
CA ILE A 56 1.98 17.12 -6.99
C ILE A 56 2.93 17.48 -8.15
N ASN A 57 4.23 17.23 -7.94
CA ASN A 57 5.27 17.51 -8.92
C ASN A 57 5.70 16.26 -9.70
N LYS A 58 5.91 16.40 -11.02
CA LYS A 58 6.42 15.31 -11.89
C LYS A 58 7.83 14.83 -11.54
N LYS A 59 8.67 15.71 -10.98
CA LYS A 59 10.10 15.46 -10.76
C LYS A 59 10.45 14.93 -9.36
N SER A 60 9.52 15.00 -8.40
CA SER A 60 9.81 14.70 -6.99
C SER A 60 9.41 13.29 -6.56
N SER A 61 9.37 12.33 -7.48
CA SER A 61 9.16 10.92 -7.15
C SER A 61 10.42 10.31 -6.51
N GLN A 62 10.83 10.88 -5.37
CA GLN A 62 11.60 10.20 -4.32
C GLN A 62 10.69 9.24 -3.52
N SER A 63 9.63 8.74 -4.17
CA SER A 63 8.82 7.66 -3.65
C SER A 63 9.58 6.35 -3.84
N LEU A 64 9.64 5.53 -2.80
CA LEU A 64 10.14 4.15 -2.89
C LEU A 64 9.37 3.33 -3.95
N PHE A 65 8.17 3.79 -4.33
CA PHE A 65 7.33 3.21 -5.34
C PHE A 65 7.40 4.02 -6.63
N ARG A 66 7.80 3.35 -7.71
CA ARG A 66 7.97 3.93 -9.04
C ARG A 66 6.60 4.00 -9.75
N GLU A 67 5.73 4.86 -9.25
CA GLU A 67 4.43 5.18 -9.87
C GLU A 67 4.58 6.30 -10.90
N SER A 68 3.80 6.23 -11.99
CA SER A 68 3.79 7.30 -12.98
C SER A 68 3.02 8.52 -12.47
N PHE A 69 3.30 9.70 -13.02
CA PHE A 69 2.58 10.92 -12.65
C PHE A 69 1.08 10.80 -12.94
N GLU A 70 0.72 10.15 -14.05
CA GLU A 70 -0.65 9.91 -14.49
C GLU A 70 -1.43 9.05 -13.48
N GLU A 71 -0.81 7.99 -12.96
CA GLU A 71 -1.41 7.13 -11.92
C GLU A 71 -1.64 7.91 -10.62
N LYS A 72 -0.70 8.80 -10.28
CA LYS A 72 -0.76 9.59 -9.06
C LYS A 72 -1.87 10.64 -9.06
N ILE A 73 -2.19 11.23 -10.22
CA ILE A 73 -3.24 12.26 -10.32
C ILE A 73 -4.64 11.68 -10.58
N TYR A 74 -4.73 10.43 -11.02
CA TYR A 74 -6.00 9.80 -11.38
C TYR A 74 -6.96 9.79 -10.18
N GLY A 75 -8.21 10.21 -10.41
CA GLY A 75 -9.28 10.24 -9.39
C GLY A 75 -9.19 11.38 -8.37
N LYS A 76 -8.21 12.29 -8.46
CA LYS A 76 -8.12 13.47 -7.59
C LYS A 76 -8.88 14.66 -8.19
N TYR A 77 -9.35 15.55 -7.33
CA TYR A 77 -9.96 16.83 -7.72
C TYR A 77 -8.92 17.95 -7.78
N LEU A 78 -9.08 18.86 -8.73
CA LEU A 78 -8.25 20.05 -8.85
C LEU A 78 -8.61 21.05 -7.76
N ALA A 79 -7.58 21.54 -7.06
CA ALA A 79 -7.76 22.61 -6.07
C ALA A 79 -7.84 24.00 -6.70
N LYS A 80 -7.22 24.18 -7.88
CA LYS A 80 -7.18 25.42 -8.67
C LYS A 80 -7.23 25.07 -10.15
N ASP A 81 -7.72 26.01 -10.96
CA ASP A 81 -7.72 25.88 -12.40
C ASP A 81 -6.31 25.67 -12.94
N ILE A 82 -6.19 24.78 -13.92
CA ILE A 82 -4.92 24.55 -14.63
C ILE A 82 -4.74 25.70 -15.61
N VAL A 83 -3.77 26.55 -15.33
CA VAL A 83 -3.34 27.58 -16.28
C VAL A 83 -2.36 26.92 -17.26
N SER A 84 -2.66 27.05 -18.55
CA SER A 84 -1.80 26.57 -19.64
C SER A 84 -0.61 27.47 -19.90
#